data_AF-A0A660DXL7-F1
#
_entry.id   AF-A0A660DXL7-F1
#
_cell.length_a   1.000
_cell.length_b   1.000
_cell.length_c   1.000
_cell.angle_alpha   90.00
_cell.angle_beta   90.00
_cell.angle_gamma   90.00
#
_symmetry.space_group_name_H-M   'P 1'
#
loop_
_entity.id
_entity.type
_entity.pdbx_description
1 polymer ?
#
loop_
_entity_poly.entity_id
_entity_poly.type
_entity_poly.pdbx_seq_one_letter_code
_entity_poly.pdbx_strand_id
1 'polypeptide(L)'
;MLQFGVEGLDERQIIMLVVNQLKADIVPEVAGMIKATSQPDKLLNKSQLCKEVLNCSTDTYDNYYAYQPGFPKMKRKNTFSRKAVERWIEHNQIKV
;
A
#
# COMPACT_ATOMS: atom_id res chain seq x y z
N MET A 1 28.41 8.08 19.32
CA MET A 1 28.93 6.82 19.87
C MET A 1 27.85 6.27 20.80
N LEU A 2 27.18 5.18 20.42
CA LEU A 2 26.16 4.54 21.27
C LEU A 2 26.89 3.77 22.37
N GLN A 3 26.91 4.30 23.60
CA GLN A 3 27.37 3.55 24.77
C GLN A 3 26.27 2.60 25.21
N PHE A 4 26.37 1.33 24.78
CA PHE A 4 25.58 0.27 25.39
C PHE A 4 26.29 -0.12 26.69
N GLY A 5 25.70 0.23 27.84
CA GLY A 5 26.16 -0.26 29.14
C GLY A 5 25.84 -1.74 29.27
N VAL A 6 26.76 -2.60 28.82
CA VAL A 6 26.62 -4.07 28.85
C VAL A 6 27.55 -4.75 29.86
N GLU A 7 28.26 -3.98 30.68
CA GLU A 7 29.14 -4.53 31.70
C GLU A 7 28.35 -5.27 32.79
N GLY A 8 28.66 -6.56 32.99
CA GLY A 8 28.04 -7.41 34.02
C GLY A 8 26.76 -8.13 33.58
N LEU A 9 26.34 -8.01 32.32
CA LEU A 9 25.16 -8.70 31.80
C LEU A 9 25.49 -10.07 31.22
N ASP A 10 24.62 -11.06 31.45
CA ASP A 10 24.72 -12.36 30.79
C ASP A 10 24.15 -12.31 29.35
N GLU A 11 24.42 -13.36 28.58
CA GLU A 11 24.00 -13.47 27.17
C GLU A 11 22.48 -13.25 26.99
N ARG A 12 21.63 -13.79 27.89
CA ARG A 12 20.18 -13.60 27.79
C ARG A 12 19.79 -12.17 28.05
N GLN A 13 20.44 -11.51 29.00
CA GLN A 13 20.18 -10.11 29.32
C GLN A 13 20.58 -9.18 28.18
N ILE A 14 21.71 -9.46 27.52
CA ILE A 14 22.15 -8.75 26.32
C ILE A 14 21.15 -8.95 25.16
N ILE A 15 20.73 -10.20 24.92
CA ILE A 15 19.70 -10.51 23.91
C ILE A 15 18.41 -9.74 24.19
N MET A 16 17.96 -9.71 25.44
CA MET A 16 16.71 -9.03 25.80
C MET A 16 16.81 -7.51 25.62
N LEU A 17 17.96 -6.92 25.92
CA LEU A 17 18.23 -5.50 25.69
C LEU A 17 18.17 -5.15 24.20
N VAL A 18 18.85 -5.92 23.36
CA VAL A 18 18.84 -5.73 21.90
C VAL A 18 17.42 -5.92 21.34
N VAL A 19 16.72 -6.98 21.76
CA VAL A 19 15.34 -7.24 21.32
C VAL A 19 14.40 -6.11 21.76
N ASN A 20 14.51 -5.60 22.97
CA ASN A 20 13.65 -4.53 23.46
C ASN A 20 13.92 -3.21 22.74
N GLN A 21 15.19 -2.89 22.46
CA GLN A 21 15.57 -1.71 21.69
C GLN A 21 15.03 -1.81 20.26
N LEU A 22 15.25 -2.94 19.58
CA LEU A 22 14.75 -3.16 18.23
C LEU A 22 13.22 -3.17 18.16
N LYS A 23 12.54 -3.73 19.17
CA LYS A 23 11.07 -3.71 19.23
C LYS A 23 10.53 -2.28 19.27
N ALA A 24 11.15 -1.39 20.02
CA ALA A 24 10.69 0.00 20.15
C ALA A 24 10.67 0.71 18.79
N ASP A 25 11.63 0.41 17.92
CA ASP A 25 11.78 1.07 16.63
C ASP A 25 11.02 0.34 15.51
N ILE A 26 11.09 -1.00 15.48
CA ILE A 26 10.56 -1.81 14.37
C ILE A 26 9.04 -2.04 14.50
N VAL A 27 8.53 -2.25 15.72
CA VAL A 27 7.11 -2.60 15.91
C VAL A 27 6.18 -1.49 15.42
N PRO A 28 6.41 -0.19 15.68
CA PRO A 28 5.59 0.88 15.14
C PRO A 28 5.61 0.94 13.61
N GLU A 29 6.77 0.75 12.99
CA GLU A 29 6.93 0.77 11.53
C GLU A 29 6.16 -0.38 10.87
N VAL A 30 6.36 -1.61 11.37
CA VAL A 30 5.64 -2.80 10.90
C VAL A 30 4.13 -2.66 11.13
N ALA A 31 3.70 -2.14 12.28
CA ALA A 31 2.28 -1.89 12.55
C ALA A 31 1.69 -0.83 11.59
N GLY A 32 2.46 0.19 11.22
CA GLY A 32 2.10 1.19 10.22
C GLY A 32 1.89 0.56 8.84
N MET A 33 2.82 -0.28 8.41
CA MET A 33 2.74 -1.01 7.14
C MET A 33 1.53 -1.96 7.10
N ILE A 34 1.27 -2.67 8.20
CA ILE A 34 0.09 -3.54 8.32
C ILE A 34 -1.20 -2.72 8.24
N LYS A 35 -1.29 -1.58 8.95
CA LYS A 35 -2.49 -0.72 8.89
C LYS A 35 -2.76 -0.17 7.49
N ALA A 36 -1.73 0.25 6.76
CA ALA A 36 -1.87 0.69 5.37
C ALA A 36 -2.39 -0.44 4.46
N THR A 37 -1.94 -1.67 4.70
CA THR A 37 -2.37 -2.84 3.95
C THR A 37 -3.79 -3.27 4.30
N SER A 38 -4.15 -3.19 5.59
CA SER A 38 -5.41 -3.65 6.17
C SER A 38 -6.60 -2.70 5.95
N GLN A 39 -6.40 -1.51 5.38
CA GLN A 39 -7.55 -0.68 5.04
C GLN A 39 -8.46 -1.42 4.04
N PRO A 40 -9.77 -1.51 4.31
CA PRO A 40 -10.70 -2.15 3.40
C PRO A 40 -10.66 -1.44 2.04
N ASP A 41 -10.73 -2.22 0.97
CA ASP A 41 -10.70 -1.66 -0.38
C ASP A 41 -11.94 -0.78 -0.63
N LYS A 42 -11.72 0.38 -1.25
CA LYS A 42 -12.80 1.31 -1.60
C LYS A 42 -13.32 0.94 -2.98
N LEU A 43 -14.59 0.54 -3.03
CA LEU A 43 -15.30 0.33 -4.29
C LEU A 43 -15.75 1.68 -4.86
N LEU A 44 -15.37 1.94 -6.11
CA LEU A 44 -15.68 3.16 -6.83
C LEU A 44 -16.66 2.87 -7.95
N ASN A 45 -17.58 3.79 -8.19
CA ASN A 45 -18.30 3.84 -9.47
C ASN A 45 -17.43 4.53 -10.55
N LYS A 46 -17.88 4.49 -11.80
CA LYS A 46 -17.13 5.08 -12.94
C LYS A 46 -16.79 6.56 -12.72
N SER A 47 -17.74 7.38 -12.25
CA SER A 47 -17.51 8.81 -12.01
C SER A 47 -16.46 9.03 -10.91
N GLN A 48 -16.56 8.28 -9.82
CA GLN A 48 -15.59 8.32 -8.73
C GLN A 48 -14.20 7.83 -9.17
N LEU A 49 -14.12 6.77 -9.98
CA LEU A 49 -12.85 6.29 -10.51
C LEU A 49 -12.15 7.35 -11.36
N CYS A 50 -12.90 7.98 -12.26
CA CYS A 50 -12.38 9.02 -13.15
C CYS A 50 -11.92 10.25 -12.36
N LYS A 51 -12.67 10.66 -11.34
CA LYS A 51 -12.36 11.83 -10.51
C LYS A 51 -11.24 11.58 -9.51
N GLU A 52 -11.23 10.43 -8.85
CA GLU A 52 -10.39 10.20 -7.66
C GLU A 52 -9.13 9.36 -7.93
N VAL A 53 -9.01 8.74 -9.11
CA VAL A 53 -7.87 7.85 -9.45
C VAL A 53 -7.27 8.23 -10.81
N LEU A 54 -8.08 8.25 -11.87
CA LEU A 54 -7.58 8.47 -13.24
C LEU A 54 -7.40 9.95 -13.59
N ASN A 55 -7.98 10.86 -12.81
CA ASN A 55 -7.99 12.31 -13.04
C ASN A 55 -8.41 12.69 -14.47
N CYS A 56 -9.45 12.04 -15.00
CA CYS A 56 -9.94 12.25 -16.37
C CYS A 56 -11.47 12.36 -16.41
N SER A 57 -12.03 12.66 -17.59
CA SER A 57 -13.47 12.58 -17.79
C SER A 57 -13.92 11.13 -17.97
N THR A 58 -15.22 10.88 -17.82
CA THR A 58 -15.82 9.57 -18.09
C THR A 58 -15.71 9.15 -19.56
N ASP A 59 -15.63 10.11 -20.47
CA ASP A 59 -15.52 9.88 -21.91
C ASP A 59 -14.08 9.49 -22.25
N THR A 60 -13.10 10.16 -21.64
CA THR A 60 -11.68 9.75 -21.72
C THR A 60 -11.50 8.33 -21.18
N TYR A 61 -12.19 7.96 -20.10
CA TYR A 61 -12.17 6.58 -19.62
C TYR A 61 -12.66 5.58 -20.68
N ASP A 62 -13.80 5.84 -21.33
CA ASP A 62 -14.37 4.91 -22.31
C ASP A 62 -13.45 4.73 -23.52
N ASN A 63 -12.83 5.83 -23.96
CA ASN A 63 -11.98 5.84 -25.15
C ASN A 63 -10.61 5.21 -24.91
N TYR A 64 -10.03 5.36 -23.72
CA TYR A 64 -8.61 5.04 -23.48
C TYR A 64 -8.35 3.95 -22.45
N TYR A 65 -9.27 3.70 -21.52
CA TYR A 65 -9.07 2.76 -20.40
C TYR A 65 -10.00 1.56 -20.46
N ALA A 66 -11.27 1.78 -20.83
CA ALA A 66 -12.30 0.76 -20.72
C ALA A 66 -11.96 -0.52 -21.49
N TYR A 67 -11.18 -0.47 -22.56
CA TYR A 67 -10.84 -1.65 -23.36
C TYR A 67 -9.37 -2.05 -23.27
N GLN A 68 -8.60 -1.44 -22.37
CA GLN A 68 -7.19 -1.79 -22.19
C GLN A 68 -7.05 -3.23 -21.68
N PRO A 69 -6.14 -4.03 -22.26
CA PRO A 69 -5.84 -5.37 -21.77
C PRO A 69 -5.47 -5.36 -20.29
N GLY A 70 -6.08 -6.24 -19.51
CA GLY A 70 -5.82 -6.37 -18.08
C GLY A 70 -6.38 -5.24 -17.20
N PHE A 71 -7.10 -4.26 -17.77
CA PHE A 71 -7.72 -3.21 -16.97
C PHE A 71 -8.69 -3.81 -15.93
N PRO A 72 -8.58 -3.46 -14.63
CA PRO A 72 -9.39 -4.07 -13.59
C PRO A 72 -10.86 -3.73 -13.72
N LYS A 73 -11.70 -4.76 -13.87
CA LYS A 73 -13.16 -4.64 -13.90
C LYS A 73 -13.79 -5.67 -12.98
N MET A 74 -14.79 -5.26 -12.21
CA MET A 74 -15.59 -6.21 -11.44
C MET A 74 -16.74 -6.78 -12.29
N LYS A 75 -17.19 -7.99 -11.93
CA LYS A 75 -18.38 -8.63 -12.55
C LYS A 75 -19.65 -7.81 -12.33
N ARG A 76 -19.72 -7.04 -11.24
CA ARG A 76 -20.80 -6.07 -11.00
C ARG A 76 -20.60 -4.88 -11.92
N LYS A 77 -21.63 -4.53 -12.69
CA LYS A 77 -21.61 -3.38 -13.60
C LYS A 77 -21.18 -2.12 -12.84
N ASN A 78 -20.30 -1.34 -13.46
CA ASN A 78 -19.86 -0.01 -13.01
C ASN A 78 -19.26 0.02 -11.59
N THR A 79 -18.65 -1.06 -11.13
CA THR A 79 -17.92 -1.09 -9.84
C THR A 79 -16.45 -1.42 -10.07
N PHE A 80 -15.57 -0.69 -9.41
CA PHE A 80 -14.12 -0.82 -9.54
C PHE A 80 -13.47 -0.89 -8.16
N SER A 81 -12.51 -1.80 -8.00
CA SER A 81 -11.60 -1.79 -6.86
C SER A 81 -10.60 -0.66 -7.05
N ARG A 82 -10.55 0.30 -6.11
CA ARG A 82 -9.54 1.37 -6.13
C ARG A 82 -8.13 0.77 -6.15
N LYS A 83 -7.84 -0.15 -5.23
CA LYS A 83 -6.52 -0.78 -5.10
C LYS A 83 -6.10 -1.52 -6.38
N ALA A 84 -7.03 -2.21 -7.04
CA ALA A 84 -6.70 -2.92 -8.27
C ALA A 84 -6.34 -1.95 -9.41
N VAL A 85 -7.08 -0.86 -9.55
CA VAL A 85 -6.80 0.14 -10.60
C VAL A 85 -5.49 0.88 -10.32
N GLU A 86 -5.22 1.29 -9.09
CA GLU A 86 -3.94 1.91 -8.70
C GLU A 86 -2.75 1.00 -9.03
N ARG A 87 -2.82 -0.30 -8.67
CA ARG A 87 -1.79 -1.27 -9.03
C ARG A 87 -1.66 -1.48 -10.55
N TRP A 88 -2.76 -1.45 -11.29
CA TRP A 88 -2.68 -1.58 -12.74
C TRP A 88 -1.95 -0.38 -13.34
N ILE A 89 -2.22 0.83 -12.85
CA ILE A 89 -1.50 2.04 -13.29
C ILE A 89 -0.01 1.90 -12.98
N GLU A 90 0.37 1.53 -11.76
CA GLU A 90 1.78 1.35 -11.35
C GLU A 90 2.56 0.39 -12.27
N HIS A 91 1.93 -0.71 -12.68
CA HIS A 91 2.59 -1.71 -13.54
C HIS A 91 2.62 -1.34 -15.03
N ASN A 92 1.74 -0.45 -15.49
CA ASN A 92 1.60 -0.11 -16.91
C ASN A 92 2.09 1.31 -17.25
N GLN A 93 2.59 2.06 -16.26
CA GLN A 93 3.28 3.32 -16.51
C GLN A 93 4.66 3.06 -17.16
N ILE A 94 4.92 3.73 -18.28
CA ILE A 94 6.26 3.81 -18.86
C ILE A 94 7.09 4.69 -17.92
N LYS A 95 8.11 4.13 -17.26
CA LYS A 95 9.11 4.91 -16.53
C LYS A 95 9.98 5.62 -17.55
N VAL A 96 9.83 6.93 -17.64
CA VAL A 96 10.69 7.81 -18.45
C VAL A 96 11.90 8.22 -17.61
#